data_AF-A0A7V4LZX6-F1
#
_entry.id   AF-A0A7V4LZX6-F1
#
_cell.length_a   1.000
_cell.length_b   1.000
_cell.length_c   1.000
_cell.angle_alpha   90.00
_cell.angle_beta   90.00
_cell.angle_gamma   90.00
#
_symmetry.space_group_name_H-M   'P 1'
#
loop_
_entity.id
_entity.type
_entity.pdbx_description
1 polymer ?
#
loop_
_entity_poly.entity_id
_entity_poly.type
_entity_poly.pdbx_seq_one_letter_code
_entity_poly.pdbx_strand_id
1 'polypeptide(L)'
;MPGATIPNPWKPGGLASVRLVNPEDITDRAQRYRAQSAIAQTDRRCIYCGTRRGRLDVEHINGDESDSRSRNLAFACRSCNTRKGVVFRNAGFGKRTRQFNPRGQSAGARNLGQWIQAVLTVKGQGGSMSLPAAVELIRATPPARRSEFAAEIWRRRKERSSEVPF
;
A
#
# COMPACT_ATOMS: atom_id res chain seq x y z
N MET A 1 8.74 21.17 -13.11
CA MET A 1 8.84 21.22 -11.63
C MET A 1 9.44 19.91 -11.15
N PRO A 2 10.70 19.88 -10.67
CA PRO A 2 11.30 18.65 -10.15
C PRO A 2 10.58 18.24 -8.86
N GLY A 3 10.05 17.01 -8.84
CA GLY A 3 9.28 16.47 -7.71
C GLY A 3 10.09 16.40 -6.42
N ALA A 4 9.49 16.83 -5.31
CA ALA A 4 10.15 16.83 -4.01
C ALA A 4 10.37 15.40 -3.50
N THR A 5 11.63 15.03 -3.30
CA THR A 5 12.01 13.78 -2.64
C THR A 5 11.92 13.98 -1.13
N ILE A 6 10.92 13.37 -0.47
CA ILE A 6 10.85 13.39 0.99
C ILE A 6 11.77 12.27 1.52
N PRO A 7 12.86 12.59 2.26
CA PRO A 7 13.69 11.55 2.85
C PRO A 7 12.90 10.75 3.88
N ASN A 8 13.00 9.42 3.80
CA ASN A 8 12.48 8.51 4.81
C ASN A 8 13.40 8.60 6.03
N PRO A 9 12.96 9.18 7.16
CA PRO A 9 13.89 9.71 8.14
C PRO A 9 14.63 8.65 8.97
N TRP A 10 14.26 7.35 8.94
CA TRP A 10 14.91 6.35 9.82
C TRP A 10 14.86 4.89 9.31
N LYS A 11 15.68 4.50 8.30
CA LYS A 11 16.18 3.10 8.17
C LYS A 11 17.55 3.01 7.46
N PRO A 12 18.52 2.23 8.00
CA PRO A 12 19.72 1.85 7.29
C PRO A 12 19.39 0.77 6.24
N GLY A 13 19.91 0.91 5.03
CA GLY A 13 19.79 -0.11 3.97
C GLY A 13 18.66 0.11 2.97
N GLY A 14 18.85 1.06 2.05
CA GLY A 14 18.68 0.78 0.61
C GLY A 14 17.29 0.48 0.03
N LEU A 15 16.17 0.81 0.67
CA LEU A 15 14.90 0.84 -0.05
C LEU A 15 14.70 2.20 -0.72
N ALA A 16 14.71 2.17 -2.07
CA ALA A 16 14.56 3.32 -2.95
C ALA A 16 13.46 4.28 -2.50
N SER A 17 13.77 5.57 -2.47
CA SER A 17 12.82 6.66 -2.29
C SER A 17 11.59 6.44 -3.17
N VAL A 18 10.41 6.35 -2.56
CA VAL A 18 9.16 6.33 -3.32
C VAL A 18 9.01 7.72 -3.95
N ARG A 19 9.10 7.80 -5.28
CA ARG A 19 8.80 9.04 -6.01
C ARG A 19 7.30 9.27 -5.91
N LEU A 20 6.89 10.24 -5.10
CA LEU A 20 5.51 10.69 -5.07
C LEU A 20 5.25 11.44 -6.38
N VAL A 21 4.16 11.10 -7.07
CA VAL A 21 3.79 11.72 -8.35
C VAL A 21 3.45 13.19 -8.12
N ASN A 22 2.89 13.53 -6.96
CA ASN A 22 2.74 14.89 -6.48
C ASN A 22 3.33 15.09 -5.07
N PRO A 23 3.96 16.24 -4.77
CA PRO A 23 4.53 16.54 -3.44
C PRO A 23 3.56 16.43 -2.25
N GLU A 24 2.26 16.60 -2.50
CA GLU A 24 1.17 16.51 -1.55
C GLU A 24 0.71 15.08 -1.22
N ASP A 25 1.14 14.09 -2.00
CA ASP A 25 0.71 12.69 -1.85
C ASP A 25 1.49 11.98 -0.73
N ILE A 26 1.20 12.32 0.52
CA ILE A 26 1.82 11.64 1.68
C ILE A 26 1.30 10.19 1.77
N THR A 27 2.20 9.22 1.70
CA THR A 27 1.84 7.80 1.88
C THR A 27 1.15 7.55 3.24
N ASP A 28 0.21 6.60 3.32
CA ASP A 28 -0.44 6.16 4.57
C ASP A 28 0.58 5.82 5.66
N ARG A 29 1.68 5.17 5.29
CA ARG A 29 2.78 4.86 6.21
C ARG A 29 3.40 6.14 6.80
N ALA A 30 3.67 7.14 5.96
CA ALA A 30 4.21 8.42 6.41
C ALA A 30 3.20 9.20 7.26
N GLN A 31 1.90 9.15 6.95
CA GLN A 31 0.85 9.75 7.78
C GLN A 31 0.82 9.12 9.19
N ARG A 32 0.84 7.78 9.28
CA ARG A 32 0.87 7.07 10.57
C ARG A 32 2.09 7.43 11.42
N TYR A 33 3.27 7.52 10.80
CA TYR A 33 4.48 7.94 11.53
C TYR A 33 4.35 9.37 12.05
N ARG A 34 3.88 10.32 11.23
CA ARG A 34 3.68 11.71 11.67
C ARG A 34 2.69 11.80 12.83
N ALA A 35 1.57 11.10 12.72
CA ALA A 35 0.56 11.06 13.77
C ALA A 35 1.15 10.50 15.08
N GLN A 36 1.95 9.44 14.98
CA GLN A 36 2.59 8.82 16.14
C GLN A 36 3.68 9.70 16.76
N SER A 37 4.48 10.40 15.95
CA SER A 37 5.47 11.37 16.44
C SER A 37 4.81 12.56 17.11
N ALA A 38 3.69 13.07 16.58
CA ALA A 38 2.98 14.24 17.10
C ALA A 38 2.40 14.04 18.50
N ILE A 39 2.12 12.80 18.91
CA ILE A 39 1.57 12.48 20.23
C ILE A 39 2.51 11.63 21.11
N ALA A 40 3.77 11.46 20.70
CA ALA A 40 4.72 10.59 21.39
C ALA A 40 4.94 10.98 22.87
N GLN A 41 4.79 12.26 23.21
CA GLN A 41 4.95 12.79 24.57
C GLN A 41 3.66 12.78 25.41
N THR A 42 2.51 12.39 24.84
CA THR A 42 1.24 12.35 25.56
C THR A 42 1.08 11.07 26.39
N ASP A 43 0.36 11.15 27.52
CA ASP A 43 0.03 9.99 28.35
C ASP A 43 -0.67 8.92 27.50
N ARG A 44 -0.11 7.71 27.48
CA ARG A 44 -0.56 6.63 26.61
C ARG A 44 -1.81 5.97 27.20
N ARG A 45 -2.93 6.65 27.04
CA ARG A 45 -4.24 6.31 27.63
C ARG A 45 -5.34 6.46 26.61
N CYS A 46 -6.29 5.53 26.58
CA CYS A 46 -7.48 5.66 25.75
C CYS A 46 -8.28 6.91 26.15
N ILE A 47 -8.49 7.82 25.21
CA ILE A 47 -9.25 9.06 25.42
C ILE A 47 -10.73 8.81 25.79
N TYR A 48 -11.30 7.69 25.37
CA TYR A 48 -12.73 7.41 25.56
C TYR A 48 -13.06 6.67 26.86
N CYS A 49 -12.26 5.66 27.23
CA CYS A 49 -12.54 4.83 28.41
C CYS A 49 -11.44 4.88 29.48
N GLY A 50 -10.39 5.67 29.26
CA GLY A 50 -9.31 5.85 30.23
C GLY A 50 -8.39 4.63 30.42
N THR A 51 -8.60 3.52 29.71
CA THR A 51 -7.74 2.34 29.84
C THR A 51 -6.31 2.63 29.40
N ARG A 52 -5.36 2.09 30.17
CA ARG A 52 -3.93 2.03 29.81
C ARG A 52 -3.49 0.63 29.40
N ARG A 53 -4.41 -0.34 29.45
CA ARG A 53 -4.12 -1.75 29.19
C ARG A 53 -4.41 -2.10 27.74
N GLY A 54 -3.60 -3.00 27.18
CA GLY A 54 -3.75 -3.51 25.83
C GLY A 54 -3.19 -2.58 24.75
N ARG A 55 -3.45 -2.93 23.49
CA ARG A 55 -2.97 -2.15 22.35
C ARG A 55 -3.78 -0.85 22.21
N LEU A 56 -3.08 0.26 22.35
CA LEU A 56 -3.56 1.60 22.04
C LEU A 56 -2.92 2.08 20.73
N ASP A 57 -3.76 2.41 19.76
CA ASP A 57 -3.38 2.95 18.47
C ASP A 57 -3.70 4.46 18.43
N VAL A 58 -3.02 5.19 17.54
CA VAL A 58 -3.29 6.61 17.30
C VAL A 58 -4.58 6.75 16.50
N GLU A 59 -5.47 7.62 16.95
CA GLU A 59 -6.79 7.88 16.37
C GLU A 59 -6.99 9.37 16.11
N HIS A 60 -7.76 9.69 15.06
CA HIS A 60 -8.19 11.06 14.73
C HIS A 60 -9.55 11.35 15.36
N ILE A 61 -9.59 12.26 16.33
CA ILE A 61 -10.80 12.59 17.12
C ILE A 61 -11.94 13.05 16.21
N ASN A 62 -11.66 13.93 15.25
CA ASN A 62 -12.65 14.45 14.29
C ASN A 62 -12.95 13.50 13.12
N GLY A 63 -12.25 12.37 13.01
CA GLY A 63 -12.43 11.37 11.93
C GLY A 63 -11.92 11.82 10.56
N ASP A 64 -11.21 12.94 10.49
CA ASP A 64 -10.45 13.36 9.32
C ASP A 64 -8.98 12.94 9.49
N GLU A 65 -8.62 11.85 8.81
CA GLU A 65 -7.26 11.30 8.80
C GLU A 65 -6.23 12.24 8.16
N SER A 66 -6.67 13.30 7.47
CA SER A 66 -5.78 14.32 6.92
C SER A 66 -5.39 15.42 7.93
N ASP A 67 -6.17 15.60 9.01
CA ASP A 67 -5.85 16.57 10.06
C ASP A 67 -4.87 15.95 11.08
N SER A 68 -3.58 16.09 10.78
CA SER A 68 -2.46 15.58 11.57
C SER A 68 -2.02 16.48 12.73
N ARG A 69 -2.81 17.51 13.09
CA ARG A 69 -2.50 18.37 14.24
C ARG A 69 -2.59 17.57 15.54
N SER A 70 -1.66 17.80 16.47
CA SER A 70 -1.61 17.10 17.77
C SER A 70 -2.94 17.12 18.52
N ARG A 71 -3.69 18.24 18.47
CA ARG A 71 -5.02 18.37 19.09
C ARG A 71 -6.10 17.43 18.54
N ASN A 72 -5.92 16.92 17.32
CA ASN A 72 -6.84 15.98 16.68
C ASN A 72 -6.41 14.53 16.91
N LEU A 73 -5.24 14.31 17.50
CA LEU A 73 -4.65 12.99 17.66
C LEU A 73 -4.75 12.57 19.12
N ALA A 74 -5.20 11.34 19.35
CA ALA A 74 -5.24 10.74 20.67
C ALA A 74 -4.94 9.24 20.61
N PHE A 75 -4.64 8.65 21.75
CA PHE A 75 -4.63 7.20 21.89
C PHE A 75 -6.06 6.69 22.10
N ALA A 76 -6.42 5.62 21.39
CA ALA A 76 -7.69 4.93 21.58
C ALA A 76 -7.46 3.41 21.59
N CYS A 77 -8.24 2.71 22.42
CA CYS A 77 -8.30 1.26 22.33
C CYS A 77 -9.18 0.85 21.13
N ARG A 78 -8.91 -0.34 20.58
CA ARG A 78 -9.62 -0.85 19.39
C ARG A 78 -11.14 -0.87 19.55
N SER A 79 -11.64 -1.24 20.73
CA SER A 79 -13.08 -1.34 20.99
C SER A 79 -13.77 0.03 20.97
N CYS A 80 -13.20 1.03 21.63
CA CYS A 80 -13.72 2.40 21.61
C CYS A 80 -13.60 3.03 20.22
N ASN A 81 -12.48 2.82 19.52
CA ASN A 81 -12.32 3.33 18.17
C ASN A 81 -13.36 2.73 17.20
N THR A 82 -13.60 1.42 17.29
CA THR A 82 -14.62 0.75 16.49
C THR A 82 -16.02 1.32 16.74
N ARG A 83 -16.40 1.56 18.01
CA ARG A 83 -17.70 2.17 18.36
C ARG A 83 -17.84 3.57 17.80
N LYS A 84 -16.80 4.41 17.93
CA LYS A 84 -16.77 5.74 17.32
C LYS A 84 -16.95 5.67 15.80
N GLY A 85 -16.25 4.75 15.13
CA GLY A 85 -16.37 4.56 13.68
C GLY A 85 -17.81 4.23 13.25
N VAL A 86 -18.54 3.43 14.04
CA VAL A 86 -19.97 3.15 13.80
C VAL A 86 -20.82 4.41 13.97
N VAL A 87 -20.60 5.17 15.05
CA VAL A 87 -21.31 6.45 15.30
C VAL A 87 -21.07 7.43 14.15
N PHE A 88 -19.81 7.59 13.73
CA PHE A 88 -19.43 8.52 12.67
C PHE A 88 -20.05 8.13 11.34
N ARG A 89 -20.00 6.83 10.99
CA ARG A 89 -20.66 6.31 9.79
C ARG A 89 -22.16 6.59 9.79
N ASN A 90 -22.84 6.34 10.90
CA ASN A 90 -24.29 6.54 11.01
C ASN A 90 -24.68 8.01 10.96
N ALA A 91 -23.82 8.90 11.47
CA ALA A 91 -24.02 10.34 11.46
C ALA A 91 -23.48 11.04 10.19
N GLY A 92 -22.95 10.29 9.21
CA GLY A 92 -22.37 10.86 8.00
C GLY A 92 -21.06 11.62 8.21
N PHE A 93 -20.39 11.44 9.36
CA PHE A 93 -19.10 12.04 9.67
C PHE A 93 -17.93 11.16 9.19
N GLY A 94 -16.82 11.82 8.88
CA GLY A 94 -15.58 11.20 8.42
C GLY A 94 -15.40 11.30 6.91
N LYS A 95 -14.18 11.64 6.50
CA LYS A 95 -13.80 11.64 5.09
C LYS A 95 -13.25 10.24 4.78
N ARG A 96 -13.87 9.51 3.84
CA ARG A 96 -13.23 8.30 3.30
C ARG A 96 -11.86 8.72 2.81
N THR A 97 -10.79 8.18 3.38
CA THR A 97 -9.47 8.43 2.85
C THR A 97 -9.45 7.98 1.40
N ARG A 98 -9.24 8.93 0.48
CA ARG A 98 -8.71 8.61 -0.85
C ARG A 98 -7.27 8.17 -0.62
N GLN A 99 -7.10 6.95 -0.12
CA GLN A 99 -5.78 6.40 0.14
C GLN A 99 -5.10 6.32 -1.22
N PHE A 100 -4.17 7.23 -1.48
CA PHE A 100 -3.24 7.10 -2.59
C PHE A 100 -2.35 5.90 -2.27
N ASN A 101 -2.83 4.72 -2.69
CA ASN A 101 -2.08 3.49 -2.66
C ASN A 101 -1.57 3.31 -4.09
N PRO A 102 -0.32 3.70 -4.42
CA PRO A 102 0.21 3.60 -5.78
C PRO A 102 0.18 2.16 -6.33
N ARG A 103 -0.06 1.15 -5.47
CA ARG A 103 -0.39 -0.22 -5.86
C ARG A 103 -1.66 -0.36 -6.72
N GLY A 104 -2.52 0.66 -6.76
CA GLY A 104 -3.78 0.63 -7.52
C GLY A 104 -3.73 1.26 -8.91
N GLN A 105 -2.66 1.98 -9.28
CA GLN A 105 -2.61 2.70 -10.56
C GLN A 105 -1.90 1.93 -11.69
N SER A 106 -0.95 1.07 -11.35
CA SER A 106 -0.47 0.05 -12.27
C SER A 106 -1.44 -1.13 -12.19
N ALA A 107 -2.48 -1.15 -13.05
CA ALA A 107 -3.16 -2.41 -13.32
C ALA A 107 -2.04 -3.38 -13.75
N GLY A 108 -1.76 -4.42 -12.97
CA GLY A 108 -0.72 -5.40 -13.29
C GLY A 108 -0.93 -6.03 -14.67
N ALA A 109 -0.16 -7.06 -15.00
CA ALA A 109 -0.24 -7.68 -16.32
C ALA A 109 -1.69 -8.03 -16.70
N ARG A 110 -2.22 -7.37 -17.73
CA ARG A 110 -3.60 -7.53 -18.18
C ARG A 110 -3.78 -8.84 -18.95
N ASN A 111 -2.73 -9.26 -19.65
CA ASN A 111 -2.72 -10.45 -20.49
C ASN A 111 -1.38 -11.22 -20.40
N LEU A 112 -1.35 -12.43 -20.98
CA LEU A 112 -0.22 -13.34 -20.86
C LEU A 112 1.02 -12.81 -21.56
N GLY A 113 0.86 -12.08 -22.67
CA GLY A 113 1.95 -11.44 -23.37
C GLY A 113 2.69 -10.43 -22.49
N GLN A 114 1.97 -9.53 -21.82
CA GLN A 114 2.57 -8.56 -20.89
C GLN A 114 3.30 -9.23 -19.73
N TRP A 115 2.72 -10.31 -19.19
CA TRP A 115 3.34 -11.08 -18.11
C TRP A 115 4.65 -11.74 -18.55
N ILE A 116 4.65 -12.42 -19.70
CA ILE A 116 5.85 -13.08 -20.25
C ILE A 116 6.94 -12.05 -20.55
N GLN A 117 6.59 -10.93 -21.19
CA GLN A 117 7.54 -9.87 -21.51
C GLN A 117 8.20 -9.30 -20.25
N ALA A 118 7.45 -9.12 -19.16
CA ALA A 118 8.02 -8.68 -17.89
C ALA A 118 8.95 -9.73 -17.27
N VAL A 119 8.55 -11.00 -17.26
CA VAL A 119 9.37 -12.09 -16.72
C VAL A 119 10.66 -12.26 -17.52
N LEU A 120 10.60 -12.21 -18.86
CA LEU A 120 11.78 -12.30 -19.72
C LEU A 120 12.70 -11.09 -19.53
N THR A 121 12.16 -9.89 -19.37
CA THR A 121 12.95 -8.68 -19.07
C THR A 121 13.70 -8.83 -17.75
N VAL A 122 13.02 -9.25 -16.68
CA VAL A 122 13.65 -9.45 -15.35
C VAL A 122 14.69 -10.56 -15.37
N LYS A 123 14.51 -11.58 -16.23
CA LYS A 123 15.48 -12.67 -16.41
C LYS A 123 16.63 -12.32 -17.36
N GLY A 124 16.62 -11.15 -18.00
CA GLY A 124 17.62 -10.79 -19.02
C GLY A 124 17.50 -11.61 -20.31
N GLN A 125 16.34 -12.20 -20.58
CA GLN A 125 16.09 -13.13 -21.70
C GLN A 125 15.37 -12.46 -22.89
N GLY A 126 15.53 -11.15 -23.08
CA GLY A 126 15.03 -10.45 -24.29
C GLY A 126 13.57 -10.00 -24.24
N GLY A 127 13.15 -9.37 -23.14
CA GLY A 127 11.87 -8.67 -23.09
C GLY A 127 11.93 -7.24 -23.65
N SER A 128 10.79 -6.75 -24.15
CA SER A 128 10.63 -5.46 -24.85
C SER A 128 10.37 -4.26 -23.93
N MET A 129 10.23 -4.48 -22.62
CA MET A 129 9.98 -3.42 -21.65
C MET A 129 11.25 -3.07 -20.88
N SER A 130 11.30 -1.87 -20.29
CA SER A 130 12.40 -1.48 -19.42
C SER A 130 12.39 -2.30 -18.13
N LEU A 131 13.58 -2.57 -17.56
CA LEU A 131 13.70 -3.34 -16.33
C LEU A 131 12.89 -2.74 -15.15
N PRO A 132 12.89 -1.41 -14.91
CA PRO A 132 12.04 -0.82 -13.87
C PRO A 132 10.54 -1.06 -14.11
N ALA A 133 10.07 -0.91 -15.36
CA ALA A 133 8.67 -1.14 -15.70
C ALA A 133 8.27 -2.63 -15.53
N ALA A 134 9.17 -3.56 -15.86
CA ALA A 134 8.95 -4.99 -15.67
C ALA A 134 8.80 -5.35 -14.18
N VAL A 135 9.68 -4.80 -13.32
CA VAL A 135 9.62 -5.02 -11.87
C VAL A 135 8.33 -4.45 -11.29
N GLU A 136 7.91 -3.25 -11.73
CA GLU A 136 6.65 -2.65 -11.30
C GLU A 136 5.44 -3.46 -11.74
N LEU A 137 5.39 -3.88 -13.01
CA LEU A 137 4.29 -4.68 -13.55
C LEU A 137 4.15 -6.02 -12.82
N ILE A 138 5.27 -6.70 -12.52
CA ILE A 138 5.27 -7.93 -11.72
C ILE A 138 4.76 -7.65 -10.31
N ARG A 139 5.30 -6.64 -9.61
CA ARG A 139 4.88 -6.28 -8.24
C ARG A 139 3.39 -5.93 -8.17
N ALA A 140 2.88 -5.25 -9.18
CA ALA A 140 1.49 -4.83 -9.28
C ALA A 140 0.52 -5.96 -9.66
N THR A 141 1.01 -7.03 -10.29
CA THR A 141 0.18 -8.20 -10.63
C THR A 141 -0.15 -9.00 -9.36
N PRO A 142 -1.45 -9.18 -8.99
CA PRO A 142 -1.83 -9.92 -7.78
C PRO A 142 -1.40 -11.39 -7.83
N PRO A 143 -1.10 -12.05 -6.69
CA PRO A 143 -0.67 -13.45 -6.65
C PRO A 143 -1.61 -14.41 -7.37
N ALA A 144 -2.93 -14.26 -7.19
CA ALA A 144 -3.93 -15.08 -7.89
C ALA A 144 -3.75 -15.01 -9.41
N ARG A 145 -3.55 -13.80 -9.95
CA ARG A 145 -3.32 -13.59 -11.38
C ARG A 145 -2.03 -14.24 -11.89
N ARG A 146 -0.97 -14.22 -11.08
CA ARG A 146 0.30 -14.88 -11.42
C ARG A 146 0.13 -16.40 -11.52
N SER A 147 -0.64 -16.98 -10.61
CA SER A 147 -0.97 -18.41 -10.62
C SER A 147 -1.77 -18.78 -11.87
N GLU A 148 -2.75 -17.97 -12.27
CA GLU A 148 -3.51 -18.17 -13.52
C GLU A 148 -2.58 -18.17 -14.75
N PHE A 149 -1.64 -17.22 -14.84
CA PHE A 149 -0.65 -17.22 -15.93
C PHE A 149 0.23 -18.46 -15.92
N ALA A 150 0.68 -18.90 -14.75
CA ALA A 150 1.50 -20.10 -14.64
C ALA A 150 0.75 -21.34 -15.12
N ALA A 151 -0.53 -21.47 -14.74
CA ALA A 151 -1.40 -22.55 -15.21
C ALA A 151 -1.61 -22.49 -16.72
N GLU A 152 -1.84 -21.30 -17.28
CA GLU A 152 -2.00 -21.13 -18.73
C GLU A 152 -0.73 -21.48 -19.52
N ILE A 153 0.45 -21.10 -19.03
CA ILE A 153 1.74 -21.47 -19.62
C ILE A 153 1.92 -23.00 -19.59
N TRP A 154 1.60 -23.64 -18.46
CA TRP A 154 1.67 -25.09 -18.32
C TRP A 154 0.74 -25.82 -19.28
N ARG A 155 -0.50 -25.36 -19.40
CA ARG A 155 -1.49 -25.91 -20.34
C ARG A 155 -0.96 -25.86 -21.78
N ARG A 156 -0.51 -24.69 -22.24
CA ARG A 156 0.03 -24.49 -23.60
C ARG A 156 1.29 -25.34 -23.87
N ARG A 157 2.13 -25.56 -22.86
CA ARG A 157 3.30 -26.45 -22.98
C ARG A 157 2.89 -27.91 -23.17
N LYS A 158 1.84 -28.35 -22.46
CA LYS A 158 1.32 -29.71 -22.56
C LYS A 158 0.70 -29.97 -23.94
N GLU A 159 -0.11 -29.04 -24.44
CA GLU A 159 -0.73 -29.10 -25.78
C GLU A 159 0.32 -29.21 -26.89
N ARG A 160 1.38 -28.41 -26.82
CA ARG A 160 2.47 -28.46 -27.80
C ARG A 160 3.31 -29.73 -27.72
N SER A 161 3.37 -30.37 -26.55
CA SER A 161 4.09 -31.65 -26.38
C SER A 161 3.31 -32.85 -26.92
N SER A 162 1.99 -32.74 -27.08
CA SER A 162 1.14 -33.80 -27.66
C SER A 162 1.07 -33.78 -29.19
N GLU A 163 1.55 -32.72 -29.84
CA GLU A 163 1.51 -32.54 -31.31
C GLU A 163 2.79 -33.00 -32.04
N VAL A 164 3.80 -33.52 -31.34
CA VAL A 164 5.02 -34.06 -31.97
C VAL A 164 4.95 -35.59 -31.95
N PRO A 165 4.60 -36.27 -33.05
CA PRO A 165 4.79 -37.71 -33.17
C PRO A 165 6.29 -38.02 -33.21
N PHE A 166 6.69 -39.10 -32.54
CA PHE A 166 8.03 -39.68 -32.66
C PHE A 166 8.29 -40.18 -34.09
#